data_AF-A0A2S6A5C7-F1
#
_entry.id   AF-A0A2S6A5C7-F1
#
_cell.length_a   1.000
_cell.length_b   1.000
_cell.length_c   1.000
_cell.angle_alpha   90.00
_cell.angle_beta   90.00
_cell.angle_gamma   90.00
#
_symmetry.space_group_name_H-M   'P 1'
#
loop_
_entity.id
_entity.type
_entity.pdbx_description
1 polymer ?
#
loop_
_entity_poly.entity_id
_entity_poly.type
_entity_poly.pdbx_seq_one_letter_code
_entity_poly.pdbx_strand_id
1 'polypeptide(L)'
;MPHSPIDEDALLALPDICDLSQIELAHHLMQHHRNCRIELCAWKQVAYRTLVHVRRIEPPRLSPRERAHRRGIEFPVGSDLSGLPRQCDVPIETFQQVLAGLSELANDLYPNTIRDR
;
A
#
# COMPACT_ATOMS: atom_id res chain seq x y z
N MET A 1 4.93 30.20 34.33
CA MET A 1 5.38 29.68 33.02
C MET A 1 4.76 30.56 31.96
N PRO A 2 5.52 31.41 31.26
CA PRO A 2 4.95 32.28 30.24
C PRO A 2 4.66 31.44 28.99
N HIS A 3 3.43 31.52 28.49
CA HIS A 3 3.05 30.95 27.20
C HIS A 3 3.88 31.65 26.11
N SER A 4 4.60 30.85 25.30
CA SER A 4 5.27 31.35 24.10
C SER A 4 4.23 31.99 23.17
N PRO A 5 4.56 33.10 22.49
CA PRO A 5 3.66 33.68 21.51
C PRO A 5 3.49 32.65 20.39
N ILE A 6 2.25 32.34 20.05
CA ILE A 6 1.95 31.71 18.76
C ILE A 6 2.56 32.64 17.73
N ASP A 7 3.43 32.11 16.90
CA ASP A 7 4.04 32.82 15.78
C ASP A 7 2.90 33.22 14.83
N GLU A 8 2.37 34.43 15.00
CA GLU A 8 1.24 35.00 14.23
C GLU A 8 1.58 35.13 12.73
N ASP A 9 2.84 34.92 12.35
CA ASP A 9 3.32 34.89 10.97
C ASP A 9 3.41 33.46 10.38
N ALA A 10 2.99 32.43 11.12
CA ALA A 10 2.85 31.09 10.57
C ALA A 10 1.69 31.09 9.55
N LEU A 11 2.02 31.18 8.26
CA LEU A 11 1.07 31.01 7.15
C LEU A 11 0.53 29.58 7.14
N LEU A 12 -0.47 29.33 7.98
CA LEU A 12 -1.20 28.06 8.04
C LEU A 12 -2.23 28.07 6.91
N ALA A 13 -1.96 27.32 5.85
CA ALA A 13 -2.97 27.06 4.84
C ALA A 13 -4.13 26.29 5.46
N LEU A 14 -5.36 26.69 5.13
CA LEU A 14 -6.55 25.93 5.49
C LEU A 14 -6.43 24.50 4.94
N PRO A 15 -6.86 23.47 5.71
CA PRO A 15 -6.72 22.06 5.31
C PRO A 15 -7.22 21.78 3.89
N ASP A 16 -8.33 22.41 3.50
CA ASP A 16 -8.94 22.24 2.18
C ASP A 16 -8.03 22.71 1.03
N ILE A 17 -7.20 23.74 1.23
CA ILE A 17 -6.27 24.26 0.21
C ILE A 17 -5.11 23.27 0.03
N CYS A 18 -4.61 22.71 1.14
CA CYS A 18 -3.61 21.65 1.11
C CYS A 18 -4.14 20.41 0.38
N ASP A 19 -5.40 20.02 0.62
CA ASP A 19 -6.00 18.87 -0.05
C ASP A 19 -6.16 19.10 -1.56
N LEU A 20 -6.64 20.27 -1.98
CA LEU A 20 -6.75 20.62 -3.40
C LEU A 20 -5.39 20.61 -4.11
N SER A 21 -4.37 21.23 -3.50
CA SER A 21 -3.02 21.25 -4.07
C SER A 21 -2.40 19.84 -4.17
N GLN A 22 -2.66 18.96 -3.19
CA GLN A 22 -2.22 17.56 -3.25
C GLN A 22 -2.91 16.78 -4.38
N ILE A 23 -4.20 17.04 -4.63
CA ILE A 23 -4.95 16.43 -5.73
C ILE A 23 -4.39 16.87 -7.09
N GLU A 24 -4.16 18.18 -7.27
CA GLU A 24 -3.57 18.72 -8.50
C GLU A 24 -2.17 18.17 -8.77
N LEU A 25 -1.32 18.15 -7.74
CA LEU A 25 0.02 17.56 -7.82
C LEU A 25 -0.04 16.08 -8.19
N ALA A 26 -0.95 15.32 -7.59
CA ALA A 26 -1.13 13.91 -7.91
C ALA A 26 -1.57 13.71 -9.37
N HIS A 27 -2.49 14.53 -9.89
CA HIS A 27 -2.85 14.51 -11.30
C HIS A 27 -1.66 14.83 -12.21
N HIS A 28 -0.87 15.85 -11.87
CA HIS A 28 0.32 16.21 -12.64
C HIS A 28 1.37 15.09 -12.64
N LEU A 29 1.63 14.46 -11.49
CA LEU A 29 2.53 13.30 -11.40
C LEU A 29 2.04 12.11 -12.23
N MET A 30 0.74 11.84 -12.25
CA MET A 30 0.15 10.79 -13.10
C MET A 30 0.35 11.07 -14.60
N GLN A 31 0.25 12.34 -15.01
CA GLN A 31 0.49 12.76 -16.40
C GLN A 31 1.98 12.72 -16.76
N HIS A 32 2.84 13.23 -15.89
CA HIS A 32 4.29 13.25 -16.11
C HIS A 32 4.88 11.84 -16.17
N HIS A 33 4.42 10.95 -15.29
CA HIS A 33 4.84 9.54 -15.25
C HIS A 33 3.93 8.61 -16.06
N ARG A 34 3.35 9.09 -17.17
CA ARG A 34 2.41 8.30 -18.00
C ARG A 34 3.03 6.98 -18.49
N ASN A 35 4.30 7.00 -18.90
CA ASN A 35 5.02 5.85 -19.44
C ASN A 35 5.60 4.92 -18.36
N CYS A 36 5.62 5.34 -17.10
CA CYS A 36 6.12 4.51 -16.01
C CYS A 36 5.13 3.39 -15.65
N ARG A 37 5.64 2.21 -15.32
CA ARG A 37 4.85 1.15 -14.68
C ARG A 37 4.57 1.54 -13.23
N ILE A 38 3.34 1.36 -12.76
CA ILE A 38 2.94 1.79 -11.41
C ILE A 38 3.64 0.98 -10.32
N GLU A 39 4.00 -0.28 -10.61
CA GLU A 39 4.71 -1.16 -9.69
C GLU A 39 6.18 -0.76 -9.48
N LEU A 40 6.76 0.00 -10.41
CA LEU A 40 8.20 0.34 -10.43
C LEU A 40 8.47 1.83 -10.20
N CYS A 41 7.44 2.68 -10.17
CA CYS A 41 7.60 4.13 -10.06
C CYS A 41 6.97 4.63 -8.76
N ALA A 42 7.81 5.00 -7.80
CA ALA A 42 7.38 5.53 -6.50
C ALA A 42 6.46 6.75 -6.66
N TRP A 43 6.79 7.69 -7.55
CA TRP A 43 5.99 8.89 -7.81
C TRP A 43 4.58 8.57 -8.33
N LYS A 44 4.48 7.65 -9.29
CA LYS A 44 3.19 7.21 -9.84
C LYS A 44 2.38 6.45 -8.79
N GLN A 45 3.04 5.64 -7.96
CA GLN A 45 2.40 4.90 -6.88
C GLN A 45 1.82 5.83 -5.80
N VAL A 46 2.58 6.84 -5.37
CA VAL A 46 2.13 7.85 -4.40
C VAL A 46 0.94 8.62 -4.97
N ALA A 47 1.07 9.16 -6.18
CA ALA A 47 0.00 9.91 -6.84
C ALA A 47 -1.29 9.09 -6.99
N TYR A 48 -1.17 7.83 -7.40
CA TYR A 48 -2.32 6.92 -7.49
C TYR A 48 -2.98 6.70 -6.12
N ARG A 49 -2.20 6.45 -5.06
CA ARG A 49 -2.74 6.24 -3.70
C ARG A 49 -3.45 7.49 -3.18
N THR A 50 -2.90 8.68 -3.41
CA THR A 50 -3.54 9.95 -3.06
C THR A 50 -4.90 10.09 -3.76
N LEU A 51 -4.95 9.84 -5.07
CA LEU A 51 -6.20 9.94 -5.84
C LEU A 51 -7.24 8.87 -5.46
N VAL A 52 -6.81 7.68 -5.04
CA VAL A 52 -7.70 6.66 -4.47
C VAL A 52 -8.25 7.10 -3.11
N HIS A 53 -7.40 7.67 -2.25
CA HIS A 53 -7.79 8.15 -0.92
C HIS A 53 -8.87 9.22 -1.02
N VAL A 54 -8.69 10.20 -1.91
CA VAL A 54 -9.68 11.26 -2.18
C VAL A 54 -10.81 10.84 -3.13
N ARG A 55 -10.94 9.55 -3.43
CA ARG A 55 -12.02 8.95 -4.25
C ARG A 55 -12.12 9.50 -5.69
N ARG A 56 -11.02 10.03 -6.24
CA ARG A 56 -10.95 10.47 -7.65
C ARG A 56 -10.63 9.33 -8.61
N ILE A 57 -10.02 8.25 -8.11
CA ILE A 57 -9.77 7.02 -8.86
C ILE A 57 -10.35 5.85 -8.08
N GLU A 58 -11.15 5.01 -8.74
CA GLU A 58 -11.58 3.73 -8.18
C GLU A 58 -10.48 2.68 -8.42
N PRO A 59 -9.97 2.00 -7.38
CA PRO A 59 -9.00 0.95 -7.56
C PRO A 59 -9.63 -0.24 -8.30
N PRO A 60 -8.84 -0.96 -9.11
CA PRO A 60 -9.36 -2.09 -9.86
C PRO A 60 -9.83 -3.19 -8.90
N ARG A 61 -11.08 -3.64 -9.10
CA ARG A 61 -11.70 -4.70 -8.28
C ARG A 61 -11.04 -6.07 -8.42
N LEU A 62 -10.31 -6.27 -9.52
CA LEU A 62 -9.62 -7.51 -9.84
C LEU A 62 -8.12 -7.30 -9.72
N SER A 63 -7.47 -8.30 -9.14
CA SER A 63 -6.02 -8.38 -9.10
C SER A 63 -5.42 -8.39 -10.50
N PRO A 64 -4.17 -7.92 -10.68
CA PRO A 64 -3.47 -8.00 -11.96
C PRO A 64 -3.49 -9.40 -12.58
N ARG A 65 -3.35 -10.46 -11.75
CA ARG A 65 -3.39 -11.85 -12.18
C ARG A 65 -4.77 -12.27 -12.70
N GLU A 66 -5.84 -11.95 -11.98
CA GLU A 66 -7.21 -12.23 -12.43
C GLU A 66 -7.55 -11.49 -13.73
N ARG A 67 -7.10 -10.23 -13.87
CA ARG A 67 -7.30 -9.46 -15.11
C ARG A 67 -6.59 -10.11 -16.29
N ALA A 68 -5.36 -10.58 -16.11
CA ALA A 68 -4.61 -11.26 -17.16
C ALA A 68 -5.31 -12.57 -17.56
N HIS A 69 -5.69 -13.39 -16.58
CA HIS A 69 -6.43 -14.64 -16.81
C HIS A 69 -7.73 -14.42 -17.60
N ARG A 70 -8.56 -13.45 -17.22
CA ARG A 70 -9.81 -13.13 -17.94
C ARG A 70 -9.59 -12.64 -19.37
N ARG A 71 -8.41 -12.07 -19.66
CA ARG A 71 -8.04 -11.61 -21.00
C ARG A 71 -7.36 -12.70 -21.83
N GLY A 72 -7.16 -13.90 -21.28
CA GLY A 72 -6.39 -14.96 -21.93
C GLY A 72 -4.92 -14.58 -22.14
N ILE A 73 -4.40 -13.64 -21.34
CA ILE A 73 -3.02 -13.17 -21.42
C ILE A 73 -2.25 -13.84 -20.29
N GLU A 74 -1.06 -14.34 -20.63
CA GLU A 74 -0.14 -14.86 -19.64
C GLU A 74 0.29 -13.76 -18.66
N PHE A 75 0.11 -14.01 -17.36
CA PHE A 75 0.56 -13.07 -16.34
C PHE A 75 2.08 -13.22 -16.19
N PRO A 76 2.89 -12.15 -16.32
CA PRO A 76 4.33 -12.26 -16.24
C PRO A 76 4.75 -12.78 -14.87
N VAL A 77 5.22 -14.02 -14.82
CA VAL A 77 5.75 -14.66 -13.61
C VAL A 77 7.23 -14.26 -13.50
N GLY A 78 7.48 -13.00 -13.17
CA GLY A 78 8.80 -12.49 -12.83
C GLY A 78 9.75 -12.26 -14.01
N SER A 79 9.88 -11.00 -14.43
CA SER A 79 11.10 -10.52 -15.10
C SER A 79 11.55 -9.12 -14.63
N ASP A 80 10.79 -8.46 -13.74
CA ASP A 80 11.00 -7.05 -13.43
C ASP A 80 11.30 -6.80 -11.94
N LEU A 81 11.22 -7.84 -11.11
CA LEU A 81 11.68 -7.81 -9.71
C LEU A 81 13.17 -8.15 -9.59
N SER A 82 13.89 -8.22 -10.72
CA SER A 82 15.32 -8.55 -10.82
C SER A 82 16.23 -7.40 -10.35
N GLY A 83 15.91 -6.82 -9.20
CA GLY A 83 16.70 -5.80 -8.51
C GLY A 83 16.67 -5.89 -6.98
N LEU A 84 15.81 -6.74 -6.40
CA LEU A 84 15.93 -7.12 -4.99
C LEU A 84 16.59 -8.50 -4.97
N PRO A 85 17.68 -8.70 -4.20
CA PRO A 85 18.22 -10.04 -4.00
C PRO A 85 17.09 -10.86 -3.40
N ARG A 86 16.60 -11.84 -4.18
CA ARG A 86 15.63 -12.83 -3.75
C ARG A 86 16.31 -13.88 -2.85
N GLN A 87 17.23 -13.43 -2.01
CA GLN A 87 17.79 -14.18 -0.90
C GLN A 87 16.97 -13.78 0.32
N CYS A 88 15.75 -14.32 0.38
CA CYS A 88 15.17 -14.56 1.68
C CYS A 88 15.84 -15.85 2.15
N ASP A 89 17.08 -15.76 2.63
CA ASP A 89 17.82 -16.85 3.28
C ASP A 89 17.24 -17.08 4.69
N VAL A 90 15.92 -16.99 4.82
CA VAL A 90 15.23 -17.34 6.05
C VAL A 90 15.02 -18.84 5.97
N PRO A 91 15.67 -19.61 6.87
CA PRO A 91 15.51 -21.06 6.88
C PRO A 91 14.03 -21.42 7.04
N ILE A 92 13.59 -22.50 6.37
CA ILE A 92 12.19 -22.94 6.39
C ILE A 92 11.71 -23.20 7.82
N GLU A 93 12.63 -23.55 8.71
CA GLU A 93 12.46 -23.75 10.13
C GLU A 93 11.95 -22.48 10.82
N THR A 94 12.47 -21.31 10.44
CA THR A 94 12.01 -20.02 10.98
C THR A 94 10.57 -19.73 10.56
N PHE A 95 10.20 -20.07 9.32
CA PHE A 95 8.82 -19.93 8.87
C PHE A 95 7.87 -20.85 9.63
N GLN A 96 8.27 -22.11 9.83
CA GLN A 96 7.51 -23.08 10.63
C GLN A 96 7.34 -22.61 12.08
N GLN A 97 8.40 -22.06 12.68
CA GLN A 97 8.38 -21.55 14.05
C GLN A 97 7.44 -20.35 14.19
N VAL A 98 7.44 -19.43 13.22
CA VAL A 98 6.50 -18.30 13.21
C VAL A 98 5.05 -18.80 13.07
N LEU A 99 4.79 -19.74 12.17
CA LEU A 99 3.45 -20.31 12.01
C LEU A 99 2.97 -21.04 13.26
N ALA A 100 3.85 -21.78 13.93
CA ALA A 100 3.54 -22.44 15.19
C ALA A 100 3.17 -21.41 16.27
N GLY A 101 4.01 -20.38 16.49
CA GLY A 101 3.74 -19.35 17.48
C GLY A 101 2.47 -18.54 17.19
N LEU A 102 2.17 -18.25 15.92
CA LEU A 102 0.91 -17.60 15.54
C LEU A 102 -0.30 -18.50 15.80
N SER A 103 -0.17 -19.81 15.61
CA SER A 103 -1.24 -20.77 15.88
C SER A 103 -1.50 -20.90 17.37
N GLU A 104 -0.44 -20.95 18.19
CA GLU A 104 -0.54 -20.94 19.66
C GLU A 104 -1.21 -19.67 20.15
N LEU A 105 -0.78 -18.49 19.69
CA LEU A 105 -1.39 -17.21 20.06
C LEU A 105 -2.89 -17.17 19.68
N ALA A 106 -3.24 -17.66 18.49
CA ALA A 106 -4.62 -17.72 18.05
C ALA A 106 -5.47 -18.66 18.92
N ASN A 107 -4.90 -19.80 19.32
CA ASN A 107 -5.56 -20.74 20.23
C ASN A 107 -5.72 -20.18 21.65
N ASP A 108 -4.77 -19.38 22.13
CA ASP A 108 -4.85 -18.72 23.44
C ASP A 108 -5.88 -17.58 23.44
N LEU A 109 -6.03 -16.88 22.31
CA LEU A 109 -7.04 -15.83 22.14
C LEU A 109 -8.46 -16.39 21.98
N TYR A 110 -8.59 -17.61 21.44
CA TYR A 110 -9.85 -18.34 21.31
C TYR A 110 -9.72 -19.73 21.92
N PRO A 111 -9.55 -19.85 23.25
CA PRO A 111 -9.31 -21.12 23.90
C PRO A 111 -10.60 -21.91 23.82
N ASN A 112 -10.69 -22.81 22.85
CA ASN A 112 -11.74 -23.81 22.73
C ASN A 112 -13.13 -23.25 23.07
N THR A 113 -13.71 -22.45 22.19
CA THR A 113 -15.17 -22.53 22.00
C THR A 113 -15.47 -23.88 21.35
N ILE A 114 -15.22 -24.96 22.10
CA ILE A 114 -15.86 -26.24 21.87
C ILE A 114 -17.34 -25.92 21.94
N ARG A 115 -17.92 -25.89 20.73
CA ARG A 115 -19.35 -25.99 20.49
C ARG A 115 -19.81 -27.28 21.16
N ASP A 116 -20.32 -27.17 22.39
CA ASP A 116 -21.32 -28.11 22.84
C ASP A 116 -22.57 -27.90 21.96
N ARG A 117 -22.73 -28.79 20.99
CA ARG A 117 -24.02 -29.07 20.35
C ARG A 117 -24.08 -30.53 19.95
#